data_AF-A0A9N9JJL5-F1
#
_entry.id   AF-A0A9N9JJL5-F1
#
_cell.length_a   1.000
_cell.length_b   1.000
_cell.length_c   1.000
_cell.angle_alpha   90.00
_cell.angle_beta   90.00
_cell.angle_gamma   90.00
#
_symmetry.space_group_name_H-M   'P 1'
#
loop_
_entity.id
_entity.type
_entity.pdbx_description
1 polymer ?
#
loop_
_entity_poly.entity_id
_entity_poly.type
_entity_poly.pdbx_seq_one_letter_code
_entity_poly.pdbx_strand_id
1 'polypeptide(L)'
;PIGTVGAVAVDMNGIIATATSTGGFNNKKSGRIGDTPLISAGTWADNETCGVRGTVNGEYFIRYGVAHDVSARMKYLGESVHKAATTVIENLKKVGGDGGAIALDKY
;
A
#
# COMPACT_ATOMS: atom_id res chain seq x y z
N PRO A 1 6.62 -14.50 -7.90
CA PRO A 1 5.36 -13.75 -7.72
C PRO A 1 4.96 -13.07 -9.03
N ILE A 2 3.79 -13.36 -9.61
CA ILE A 2 3.23 -12.50 -10.65
C ILE A 2 1.71 -12.55 -10.49
N GLY A 3 1.08 -11.48 -10.01
CA GLY A 3 -0.39 -11.38 -10.06
C GLY A 3 -1.12 -10.66 -8.94
N THR A 4 -0.47 -9.94 -8.00
CA THR A 4 -1.24 -9.02 -7.14
C THR A 4 -1.77 -7.88 -8.00
N VAL A 5 -3.09 -7.71 -8.00
CA VAL A 5 -3.80 -6.65 -8.71
C VAL A 5 -4.48 -5.73 -7.71
N GLY A 6 -4.73 -4.50 -8.12
CA GLY A 6 -5.47 -3.56 -7.29
C GLY A 6 -5.66 -2.22 -7.98
N ALA A 7 -6.59 -1.45 -7.45
CA ALA A 7 -6.99 -0.15 -7.96
C ALA A 7 -7.17 0.83 -6.80
N VAL A 8 -6.87 2.09 -7.08
CA VAL A 8 -7.18 3.25 -6.23
C VAL A 8 -7.99 4.21 -7.10
N ALA A 9 -9.09 4.75 -6.56
CA ALA A 9 -9.93 5.70 -7.26
C ALA A 9 -10.42 6.80 -6.31
N VAL A 10 -10.69 7.97 -6.89
CA VAL A 10 -11.37 9.10 -6.25
C VAL A 10 -12.61 9.42 -7.05
N ASP A 11 -13.75 9.54 -6.36
CA ASP A 11 -15.01 9.96 -6.98
C ASP A 11 -15.16 11.50 -7.03
N MET A 12 -16.24 11.98 -7.63
CA MET A 12 -16.51 13.42 -7.77
C MET A 12 -16.77 14.14 -6.42
N ASN A 13 -17.04 13.39 -5.35
CA ASN A 13 -17.24 13.93 -4.01
C ASN A 13 -15.92 13.95 -3.21
N GLY A 14 -14.81 13.52 -3.81
CA GLY A 14 -13.53 13.39 -3.12
C GLY A 14 -13.44 12.15 -2.22
N ILE A 15 -14.33 11.17 -2.40
CA ILE A 15 -14.27 9.90 -1.67
C ILE A 15 -13.23 9.00 -2.30
N ILE A 16 -12.29 8.54 -1.48
CA ILE A 16 -11.22 7.62 -1.85
C ILE A 16 -11.67 6.19 -1.60
N ALA A 17 -11.46 5.33 -2.60
CA ALA A 17 -11.66 3.89 -2.48
C ALA A 17 -10.45 3.13 -3.03
N THR A 18 -10.08 2.05 -2.33
CA THR A 18 -8.97 1.17 -2.71
C THR A 18 -9.38 -0.28 -2.61
N ALA A 19 -8.99 -1.09 -3.59
CA ALA A 19 -9.15 -2.53 -3.55
C ALA A 19 -7.88 -3.23 -4.04
N THR A 20 -7.53 -4.33 -3.38
CA THR A 20 -6.37 -5.17 -3.73
C THR A 20 -6.78 -6.64 -3.68
N SER A 21 -6.31 -7.45 -4.63
CA SER A 21 -6.56 -8.89 -4.69
C SER A 21 -5.31 -9.64 -5.13
N THR A 22 -5.12 -10.85 -4.60
CA THR A 22 -3.93 -11.65 -4.87
C THR A 22 -4.19 -13.16 -4.76
N GLY A 23 -3.49 -13.94 -5.59
CA GLY A 23 -3.33 -15.39 -5.39
C GLY A 23 -2.30 -15.73 -4.30
N GLY A 24 -1.52 -14.75 -3.85
CA GLY A 24 -0.37 -14.93 -2.96
C GLY A 24 0.88 -15.39 -3.71
N PHE A 25 1.79 -16.06 -3.00
CA PHE A 25 3.00 -16.62 -3.61
C PHE A 25 2.78 -18.04 -4.13
N ASN A 26 3.45 -18.36 -5.24
CA ASN A 26 3.63 -19.74 -5.69
C ASN A 26 4.29 -20.55 -4.57
N ASN A 27 3.84 -21.80 -4.39
CA ASN A 27 4.35 -22.70 -3.35
C ASN A 27 4.26 -22.14 -1.91
N LYS A 28 3.30 -21.25 -1.63
CA LYS A 28 3.03 -20.79 -0.27
C LYS A 28 2.57 -21.96 0.61
N LYS A 29 2.95 -21.93 1.90
CA LYS A 29 2.36 -22.83 2.89
C LYS A 29 0.85 -22.63 2.93
N SER A 30 0.09 -23.72 3.13
CA SER A 30 -1.36 -23.62 3.34
C SER A 30 -1.66 -22.69 4.52
N GLY A 31 -2.65 -21.82 4.36
CA GLY A 31 -3.00 -20.81 5.34
C GLY A 31 -2.08 -19.58 5.40
N ARG A 32 -1.03 -19.46 4.57
CA ARG A 32 -0.22 -18.23 4.53
C ARG A 32 -1.06 -17.05 4.03
N ILE A 33 -1.13 -16.01 4.85
CA ILE A 33 -1.78 -14.72 4.55
C ILE A 33 -0.69 -13.68 4.25
N GLY A 34 -0.88 -12.91 3.18
CA GLY A 34 -0.03 -11.79 2.80
C GLY A 34 -0.59 -10.44 3.23
N ASP A 35 -0.02 -9.36 2.72
CA ASP A 35 -0.40 -7.97 2.99
C ASP A 35 -1.75 -7.57 2.40
N THR A 36 -2.12 -8.15 1.25
CA THR A 36 -3.29 -7.74 0.45
C THR A 36 -4.61 -7.64 1.23
N PRO A 37 -5.03 -8.64 2.04
CA PRO A 37 -6.28 -8.54 2.82
C PRO A 37 -6.13 -7.75 4.12
N LEU A 38 -4.93 -7.27 4.46
CA LEU A 38 -4.66 -6.58 5.71
C LEU A 38 -4.69 -5.07 5.49
N ILE A 39 -5.70 -4.43 6.08
CA ILE A 39 -5.78 -2.97 6.16
C ILE A 39 -4.52 -2.46 6.87
N SER A 40 -3.97 -1.36 6.37
CA SER A 40 -2.68 -0.74 6.77
C SER A 40 -1.43 -1.32 6.11
N ALA A 41 -1.46 -2.57 5.63
CA ALA A 41 -0.31 -3.20 4.99
C ALA A 41 -0.36 -3.04 3.47
N GLY A 42 -1.23 -3.80 2.80
CA GLY A 42 -1.34 -3.84 1.34
C GLY A 42 -2.48 -2.98 0.79
N THR A 43 -3.44 -2.58 1.62
CA THR A 43 -4.65 -1.85 1.22
C THR A 43 -4.96 -0.75 2.22
N TRP A 44 -5.14 0.47 1.73
CA TRP A 44 -5.49 1.64 2.54
C TRP A 44 -6.37 2.61 1.76
N ALA A 45 -7.32 3.24 2.43
CA ALA A 45 -8.12 4.35 1.93
C ALA A 45 -8.49 5.27 3.08
N ASP A 46 -8.12 6.54 2.97
CA ASP A 46 -8.48 7.59 3.93
C ASP A 46 -8.74 8.90 3.15
N ASN A 47 -9.94 9.47 3.32
CA ASN A 47 -10.37 10.69 2.63
C ASN A 47 -9.59 11.93 3.07
N GLU A 48 -8.94 11.89 4.24
CA GLU A 48 -8.11 13.00 4.72
C GLU A 48 -6.72 13.00 4.09
N THR A 49 -6.26 11.87 3.55
CA THR A 49 -4.90 11.69 3.04
C THR A 49 -4.88 11.11 1.63
N CYS A 50 -4.90 9.78 1.50
CA CYS A 50 -4.74 9.07 0.24
C CYS A 50 -5.32 7.65 0.30
N GLY A 51 -5.53 7.09 -0.90
CA GLY A 51 -5.69 5.66 -1.12
C GLY A 51 -4.37 5.05 -1.56
N VAL A 52 -4.03 3.87 -1.03
CA VAL A 52 -2.78 3.19 -1.33
C VAL A 52 -3.02 1.70 -1.49
N ARG A 53 -2.55 1.14 -2.60
CA ARG A 53 -2.45 -0.31 -2.80
C ARG A 53 -1.01 -0.73 -3.04
N GLY A 54 -0.57 -1.75 -2.32
CA GLY A 54 0.77 -2.34 -2.40
C GLY A 54 0.85 -3.54 -3.33
N THR A 55 2.08 -3.91 -3.72
CA THR A 55 2.36 -5.18 -4.38
C THR A 55 3.79 -5.64 -4.11
N VAL A 56 3.95 -6.97 -3.99
CA VAL A 56 5.19 -7.75 -3.73
C VAL A 56 5.66 -7.70 -2.26
N ASN A 57 6.38 -8.75 -1.83
CA ASN A 57 6.93 -8.99 -0.48
C ASN A 57 5.98 -8.67 0.70
N GLY A 58 4.84 -9.37 0.75
CA GLY A 58 3.80 -9.15 1.75
C GLY A 58 4.26 -9.15 3.20
N GLU A 59 5.24 -9.97 3.59
CA GLU A 59 5.79 -9.97 4.95
C GLU A 59 6.44 -8.63 5.33
N TYR A 60 7.10 -7.96 4.38
CA TYR A 60 7.65 -6.62 4.61
C TYR A 60 6.55 -5.57 4.64
N PHE A 61 5.58 -5.63 3.74
CA PHE A 61 4.43 -4.71 3.74
C PHE A 61 3.65 -4.77 5.06
N ILE A 62 3.49 -5.97 5.64
CA ILE A 62 2.88 -6.16 6.96
C ILE A 62 3.74 -5.55 8.07
N ARG A 63 5.02 -5.93 8.14
CA ARG A 63 5.91 -5.52 9.24
C ARG A 63 6.15 -4.01 9.29
N TYR A 64 6.11 -3.35 8.14
CA TYR A 64 6.36 -1.91 8.01
C TYR A 64 5.08 -1.09 7.81
N GLY A 65 3.90 -1.72 7.76
CA GLY A 65 2.62 -1.03 7.59
C GLY A 65 2.62 -0.08 6.38
N VAL A 66 3.17 -0.53 5.24
CA VAL A 66 3.57 0.32 4.12
C VAL A 66 2.44 1.25 3.65
N ALA A 67 1.23 0.73 3.44
CA ALA A 67 0.11 1.55 2.96
C ALA A 67 -0.31 2.62 3.98
N HIS A 68 -0.34 2.27 5.26
CA HIS A 68 -0.63 3.23 6.33
C HIS A 68 0.52 4.24 6.54
N ASP A 69 1.78 3.83 6.40
CA ASP A 69 2.91 4.73 6.59
C ASP A 69 2.91 5.88 5.56
N VAL A 70 2.49 5.61 4.32
CA VAL A 70 2.27 6.67 3.32
C VAL A 70 1.22 7.67 3.81
N SER A 71 0.06 7.19 4.28
CA SER A 71 -0.98 8.04 4.85
C SER A 71 -0.50 8.83 6.08
N ALA A 72 0.22 8.17 6.99
CA ALA A 72 0.73 8.78 8.22
C ALA A 72 1.73 9.90 7.91
N ARG A 73 2.60 9.73 6.92
CA ARG A 73 3.53 10.78 6.48
C ARG A 73 2.79 11.98 5.88
N MET A 74 1.76 11.75 5.09
CA MET A 74 0.91 12.85 4.61
C MET A 74 0.24 13.58 5.79
N LYS A 75 -0.39 12.83 6.70
CA LYS A 75 -1.13 13.38 7.84
C LYS A 75 -0.26 14.15 8.82
N TYR A 76 0.89 13.60 9.19
CA TYR A 76 1.71 14.11 10.29
C TYR A 76 2.89 14.96 9.85
N LEU A 77 3.40 14.76 8.63
CA LEU A 77 4.53 15.51 8.09
C LEU A 77 4.13 16.49 6.98
N GLY A 78 2.87 16.48 6.54
CA GLY A 78 2.39 17.36 5.47
C GLY A 78 3.03 17.07 4.11
N GLU A 79 3.52 15.85 3.89
CA GLU A 79 4.15 15.47 2.62
C GLU A 79 3.11 15.28 1.51
N SER A 80 3.50 15.55 0.26
CA SER A 80 2.70 15.17 -0.90
C SER A 80 2.64 13.65 -1.05
N VAL A 81 1.57 13.14 -1.68
CA VAL A 81 1.41 11.69 -1.92
C VAL A 81 2.64 11.09 -2.64
N HIS A 82 3.22 11.81 -3.60
CA HIS A 82 4.41 11.39 -4.32
C HIS A 82 5.63 11.25 -3.41
N LYS A 83 5.89 12.27 -2.57
CA LYS A 83 7.05 12.25 -1.64
C LYS A 83 6.88 11.18 -0.58
N ALA A 84 5.69 11.07 0.01
CA ALA A 84 5.38 10.07 1.02
C ALA A 84 5.56 8.65 0.45
N ALA A 85 4.92 8.33 -0.68
CA ALA A 85 5.03 7.01 -1.30
C ALA A 85 6.46 6.65 -1.68
N THR A 86 7.20 7.58 -2.30
CA THR A 86 8.60 7.36 -2.69
C THR A 86 9.47 7.06 -1.47
N THR A 87 9.34 7.85 -0.40
CA THR A 87 10.15 7.66 0.81
C THR A 87 9.90 6.32 1.48
N VAL A 88 8.63 5.90 1.56
CA VAL A 88 8.27 4.61 2.17
C VAL A 88 8.84 3.45 1.37
N ILE A 89 8.69 3.45 0.04
CA ILE A 89 9.23 2.39 -0.83
C ILE A 89 10.76 2.34 -0.80
N GLU A 90 11.44 3.49 -0.79
CA GLU A 90 12.89 3.55 -0.64
C GLU A 90 13.37 3.00 0.70
N ASN A 91 12.68 3.33 1.79
CA ASN A 91 13.01 2.79 3.11
C ASN A 91 12.76 1.28 3.18
N LEU A 92 11.70 0.79 2.53
CA LEU A 92 11.42 -0.64 2.41
C LEU A 92 12.56 -1.38 1.70
N LYS A 93 13.12 -0.79 0.63
CA LYS A 93 14.28 -1.35 -0.09
C LYS A 93 15.54 -1.44 0.78
N LYS A 94 15.79 -0.44 1.63
CA LYS A 94 16.97 -0.43 2.53
C LYS A 94 16.96 -1.59 3.53
N VAL A 95 15.79 -2.10 3.90
CA VAL A 95 15.63 -3.23 4.83
C VAL A 95 15.51 -4.58 4.12
N GLY A 96 15.76 -4.64 2.81
CA GLY A 96 15.70 -5.87 2.01
C GLY A 96 14.30 -6.24 1.52
N GLY A 97 13.31 -5.37 1.73
CA GLY A 97 12.00 -5.49 1.09
C GLY A 97 12.06 -5.08 -0.38
N ASP A 98 11.06 -5.49 -1.15
CA ASP A 98 10.94 -5.12 -2.56
C ASP A 98 9.46 -5.03 -2.93
N GLY A 99 9.13 -4.16 -3.87
CA GLY A 99 7.76 -3.95 -4.32
C GLY A 99 7.48 -2.54 -4.77
N GLY A 100 6.19 -2.28 -4.95
CA GLY A 100 5.69 -0.97 -5.38
C GLY A 100 4.31 -0.70 -4.82
N ALA A 101 3.88 0.54 -4.97
CA ALA A 101 2.54 0.97 -4.60
C ALA A 101 1.96 1.87 -5.68
N ILE A 102 0.63 1.82 -5.84
CA ILE A 102 -0.13 2.90 -6.45
C ILE A 102 -0.75 3.68 -5.30
N ALA A 103 -0.53 5.00 -5.29
CA ALA A 103 -1.09 5.91 -4.31
C ALA A 103 -1.75 7.09 -5.03
N LEU A 104 -2.89 7.54 -4.52
CA LEU A 104 -3.64 8.67 -5.07
C LEU A 104 -4.31 9.42 -3.92
N ASP A 105 -4.14 10.73 -3.90
CA ASP A 105 -4.86 11.64 -3.01
C ASP A 105 -5.96 12.38 -3.80
N LYS A 106 -6.70 13.24 -3.11
CA LYS A 106 -7.86 13.94 -3.66
C LYS A 106 -7.51 15.10 -4.62
N TYR A 107 -6.23 15.34 -4.91
CA TYR A 107 -5.75 16.54 -5.62
C TYR A 107 -4.90 16.22 -6.86
#